data_AF-A0A1F3SSR1-F1
#
_entry.id   AF-A0A1F3SSR1-F1
#
_cell.length_a   1.000
_cell.length_b   1.000
_cell.length_c   1.000
_cell.angle_alpha   90.00
_cell.angle_beta   90.00
_cell.angle_gamma   90.00
#
_symmetry.space_group_name_H-M   'P 1'
#
loop_
_entity.id
_entity.type
_entity.pdbx_description
1 polymer ?
#
loop_
_entity_poly.entity_id
_entity_poly.type
_entity_poly.pdbx_seq_one_letter_code
_entity_poly.pdbx_strand_id
1 'polypeptide(L)'
;MRTLLAILLLCQISFAAETSKPAKVNYQYKKYEHFDLGDLEVQGNLIAPGDLSVKDQGAHLMDRNLYIRNNFDKEMRTDVLDLR
;
A
#
# COMPACT_ATOMS: atom_id res chain seq x y z
N MET A 1 -37.97 17.00 43.36
CA MET A 1 -38.50 16.17 42.25
C MET A 1 -37.74 16.36 40.94
N ARG A 2 -37.55 17.60 40.45
CA ARG A 2 -36.87 17.86 39.17
C ARG A 2 -35.40 17.44 39.13
N THR A 3 -34.66 17.61 40.23
CA THR A 3 -33.25 17.21 40.36
C THR A 3 -33.05 15.69 40.43
N LEU A 4 -33.96 14.98 41.10
CA LEU A 4 -33.99 13.51 41.13
C LEU A 4 -34.21 12.91 39.74
N LEU A 5 -35.07 13.53 38.93
CA LEU A 5 -35.35 13.11 37.56
C LEU A 5 -34.16 13.31 36.62
N ALA A 6 -33.38 14.39 36.82
CA ALA A 6 -32.15 14.64 36.08
C ALA A 6 -31.03 13.63 36.40
N ILE A 7 -30.93 13.22 37.68
CA ILE A 7 -29.96 12.20 38.11
C ILE A 7 -30.32 10.83 37.54
N LEU A 8 -31.61 10.49 37.52
CA LEU A 8 -32.09 9.25 36.91
C LEU A 8 -31.76 9.18 35.40
N LEU A 9 -31.92 10.30 34.69
CA LEU A 9 -31.62 10.40 33.26
C LEU A 9 -30.12 10.27 32.96
N LEU A 10 -29.25 10.86 33.79
CA LEU A 10 -27.79 10.74 33.65
C LEU A 10 -27.30 9.30 33.83
N CYS A 11 -27.96 8.52 34.71
CA CYS A 11 -27.54 7.16 35.02
C CYS A 11 -27.76 6.17 33.84
N GLN A 12 -28.70 6.47 32.93
CA GLN A 12 -28.98 5.62 31.76
C GLN A 12 -27.88 5.67 30.70
N ILE A 13 -27.13 6.78 30.62
CA ILE A 13 -26.11 6.98 29.59
C ILE A 13 -24.86 6.11 29.88
N SER A 14 -24.55 5.88 31.16
CA SER A 14 -23.39 5.08 31.57
C SER A 14 -23.50 3.60 31.22
N PHE A 15 -24.72 3.05 31.11
CA PHE A 15 -24.93 1.64 30.78
C PHE A 15 -24.81 1.33 29.27
N ALA A 16 -24.90 2.33 28.40
CA ALA A 16 -24.82 2.14 26.94
C ALA A 16 -23.37 1.98 26.42
N ALA A 17 -22.36 2.19 27.26
CA ALA A 17 -20.95 2.23 26.86
C ALA A 17 -20.24 0.85 26.80
N GLU A 18 -20.91 -0.26 27.17
CA GLU A 18 -20.27 -1.59 27.30
C GLU A 18 -20.46 -2.56 26.11
N THR A 19 -20.82 -2.08 24.92
CA THR A 19 -21.18 -2.94 23.79
C THR A 19 -20.11 -3.02 22.69
N SER A 20 -18.88 -3.41 23.05
CA SER A 20 -17.89 -3.81 22.04
C SER A 20 -16.77 -4.67 22.65
N LYS A 21 -17.11 -5.89 23.08
CA LYS A 21 -16.06 -6.90 23.30
C LYS A 21 -15.49 -7.25 21.91
N PRO A 22 -14.17 -7.10 21.67
CA PRO A 22 -13.58 -7.49 20.40
C PRO A 22 -13.88 -8.98 20.18
N ALA A 23 -14.50 -9.30 19.05
CA ALA A 23 -14.82 -10.68 18.70
C ALA A 23 -13.55 -11.54 18.82
N LYS A 24 -13.64 -12.68 19.49
CA LYS A 24 -12.51 -13.58 19.69
C LYS A 24 -12.07 -14.14 18.33
N VAL A 25 -11.02 -13.57 17.75
CA VAL A 25 -10.42 -14.05 16.49
C VAL A 25 -9.52 -15.25 16.83
N ASN A 26 -9.94 -16.46 16.43
CA ASN A 26 -9.12 -17.66 16.55
C ASN A 26 -8.19 -17.77 15.33
N TYR A 27 -6.91 -17.44 15.49
CA TYR A 27 -5.89 -17.67 14.48
C TYR A 27 -5.50 -19.15 14.45
N GLN A 28 -5.76 -19.83 13.33
CA GLN A 28 -5.29 -21.20 13.11
C GLN A 28 -4.17 -21.17 12.07
N TYR A 29 -3.00 -21.70 12.42
CA TYR A 29 -1.90 -21.89 11.47
C TYR A 29 -2.29 -22.98 10.47
N LYS A 30 -2.11 -22.70 9.18
CA LYS A 30 -2.28 -23.71 8.12
C LYS A 30 -1.27 -24.84 8.40
N LYS A 31 -1.78 -26.05 8.62
CA LYS A 31 -0.94 -27.24 8.77
C LYS A 31 -0.27 -27.54 7.44
N TYR A 32 0.98 -27.99 7.48
CA TYR A 32 1.70 -28.44 6.29
C TYR A 32 0.91 -29.57 5.62
N GLU A 33 0.41 -29.30 4.42
CA GLU A 33 -0.23 -30.28 3.55
C GLU A 33 0.90 -31.11 2.90
N HIS A 34 0.88 -32.43 3.10
CA HIS A 34 1.76 -33.32 2.37
C HIS A 34 1.17 -33.54 0.98
N PHE A 35 1.76 -32.91 -0.03
CA PHE A 35 1.39 -33.10 -1.42
C PHE A 35 2.18 -34.29 -1.96
N ASP A 36 1.48 -35.39 -2.27
CA ASP A 36 2.04 -36.49 -3.05
C ASP A 36 2.17 -36.03 -4.50
N LEU A 37 3.41 -35.89 -4.96
CA LEU A 37 3.75 -35.38 -6.29
C LEU A 37 3.78 -36.50 -7.36
N GLY A 38 3.41 -37.74 -7.00
CA GLY A 38 3.51 -38.91 -7.89
C GLY A 38 2.75 -38.78 -9.21
N ASP A 39 1.58 -38.14 -9.19
CA ASP A 39 0.69 -37.96 -10.35
C ASP A 39 0.54 -36.50 -10.77
N LEU A 40 1.50 -35.63 -10.43
CA LEU A 40 1.47 -34.24 -10.89
C LEU A 40 1.91 -34.17 -12.37
N GLU A 41 1.05 -34.65 -13.27
CA GLU A 41 1.22 -34.44 -14.71
C GLU A 41 1.03 -32.94 -14.98
N VAL A 42 2.15 -32.24 -15.15
CA VAL A 42 2.15 -30.83 -15.50
C VAL A 42 1.65 -30.71 -16.94
N GLN A 43 0.34 -30.54 -17.11
CA GLN A 43 -0.27 -30.14 -18.38
C GLN A 43 0.07 -28.68 -18.67
N GLY A 44 1.32 -28.43 -19.02
CA GLY A 44 1.83 -27.13 -19.45
C GLY A 44 2.67 -27.32 -20.70
N ASN A 45 2.47 -26.48 -21.71
CA ASN A 45 3.43 -26.42 -22.81
C ASN A 45 4.78 -25.99 -22.24
N LEU A 46 5.83 -26.71 -22.61
CA LEU A 46 7.21 -26.39 -22.24
C LEU A 46 7.61 -25.08 -22.93
N ILE A 47 7.29 -23.96 -22.31
CA ILE A 47 7.70 -22.63 -22.79
C ILE A 47 9.17 -22.41 -22.42
N ALA A 48 9.99 -22.08 -23.40
CA ALA A 48 11.36 -21.66 -23.10
C ALA A 48 11.31 -20.30 -22.39
N PRO A 49 12.27 -19.95 -21.51
CA PRO A 49 12.35 -18.61 -20.94
C PRO A 49 12.35 -17.48 -22.00
N GLY A 50 12.75 -17.79 -23.23
CA GLY A 50 12.68 -16.90 -24.38
C GLY A 50 11.27 -16.64 -24.91
N ASP A 51 10.31 -17.55 -24.71
CA ASP A 51 8.92 -17.37 -25.15
C ASP A 51 8.14 -16.40 -24.24
N LEU A 52 8.61 -16.23 -23.00
CA LEU A 52 8.11 -15.23 -22.05
C LEU A 52 8.78 -13.85 -22.24
N SER A 53 9.71 -13.73 -23.18
CA SER A 53 10.35 -12.44 -23.44
C SER A 53 9.29 -11.47 -23.97
N VAL A 54 8.97 -10.46 -23.15
CA VAL A 54 8.14 -9.36 -23.58
C VAL A 54 8.88 -8.68 -24.73
N LYS A 55 8.29 -8.70 -25.93
CA LYS A 55 8.78 -7.96 -27.10
C LYS A 55 9.26 -6.59 -26.62
N ASP A 56 10.54 -6.27 -26.83
CA ASP A 56 11.13 -4.99 -26.43
C ASP A 56 10.17 -3.86 -26.81
N GLN A 57 9.43 -3.37 -25.82
CA GLN A 57 8.64 -2.17 -26.01
C GLN A 57 9.70 -1.09 -26.18
N GLY A 58 9.90 -0.68 -27.44
CA GLY A 58 11.03 0.16 -27.85
C GLY A 58 11.29 1.20 -26.79
N ALA A 59 12.52 1.18 -26.24
CA ALA A 59 12.92 2.02 -25.13
C ALA A 59 12.32 3.41 -25.34
N HIS A 60 11.40 3.82 -24.47
CA HIS A 60 10.84 5.14 -24.56
C HIS A 60 12.01 6.06 -24.24
N LEU A 61 12.65 6.58 -25.29
CA LEU A 61 13.69 7.60 -25.19
C LEU A 61 12.99 8.76 -24.52
N MET A 62 13.07 8.82 -23.19
CA MET A 62 12.57 9.92 -22.41
C MET A 62 13.46 11.10 -22.77
N ASP A 63 13.06 11.81 -23.81
CA ASP A 63 13.52 13.14 -24.14
C ASP A 63 12.97 14.09 -23.08
N ARG A 64 13.46 13.93 -21.85
CA ARG A 64 13.31 14.96 -20.84
C ARG A 64 14.30 16.03 -21.25
N ASN A 65 13.77 17.15 -21.73
CA ASN A 65 14.51 18.40 -21.79
C ASN A 65 14.89 18.76 -20.35
N LEU A 66 16.01 18.21 -19.88
CA LEU A 66 16.61 18.60 -18.62
C LEU A 66 16.83 20.10 -18.70
N TYR A 67 16.75 20.80 -17.57
CA TYR A 67 17.04 22.23 -17.53
C TYR A 67 18.55 22.42 -17.78
N ILE A 68 18.95 22.37 -19.05
CA ILE A 68 20.31 22.55 -19.49
C ILE A 68 20.57 24.04 -19.45
N ARG A 69 21.31 24.45 -18.41
CA ARG A 69 21.82 25.81 -18.29
C ARG A 69 22.89 26.02 -19.34
N ASN A 70 22.76 27.08 -20.13
CA ASN A 70 23.71 27.38 -21.21
C ASN A 70 25.04 27.87 -20.63
N ASN A 71 25.00 28.57 -19.49
CA ASN A 71 26.19 28.99 -18.77
C ASN A 71 25.93 28.92 -17.25
N PHE A 72 26.39 27.83 -16.65
CA PHE A 72 26.19 27.53 -15.24
C PHE A 72 26.61 28.69 -14.33
N ASP A 73 27.82 29.24 -14.52
CA ASP A 73 28.38 30.24 -13.62
C ASP A 73 27.62 31.57 -13.65
N LYS A 74 27.21 32.01 -14.84
CA LYS A 74 26.44 33.26 -15.00
C LYS A 74 25.06 33.11 -14.36
N GLU A 75 24.36 32.04 -14.68
CA GLU A 75 22.99 31.82 -14.23
C GLU A 75 22.93 31.61 -12.71
N MET A 76 23.89 30.88 -12.14
CA MET A 76 24.00 30.71 -10.69
C MET A 76 24.26 32.03 -9.95
N ARG A 77 25.07 32.93 -10.53
CA ARG A 77 25.31 34.26 -9.93
C ARG A 77 24.05 35.10 -9.92
N THR A 78 23.26 35.08 -11.00
CA THR A 78 21.97 35.77 -11.06
C THR A 78 21.00 35.21 -10.03
N ASP A 79 20.86 33.89 -9.93
CA ASP A 79 19.96 33.25 -8.96
C ASP A 79 20.32 33.65 -7.52
N VAL A 80 21.61 33.66 -7.16
CA VAL A 80 22.07 34.09 -5.82
C VAL A 80 21.79 35.56 -5.54
N LEU A 81 21.85 36.42 -6.56
CA LEU A 81 21.54 37.85 -6.43
C LEU A 81 20.03 38.10 -6.31
N ASP A 82 19.22 37.36 -7.06
CA ASP A 82 17.75 37.46 -7.06
C ASP A 82 17.13 36.90 -5.77
N LEU A 83 17.83 36.00 -5.07
CA LEU A 83 17.43 35.46 -3.76
C LEU A 83 17.64 36.45 -2.59
N ARG A 84 18.15 37.65 -2.86
CA ARG A 84 18.51 38.65 -1.84
C ARG A 84 17.56 39.85 -1.87
#